data_AF-A0A662IDC4-F1
#
_entry.id   AF-A0A662IDC4-F1
#
_cell.length_a   1.000
_cell.length_b   1.000
_cell.length_c   1.000
_cell.angle_alpha   90.00
_cell.angle_beta   90.00
_cell.angle_gamma   90.00
#
_symmetry.space_group_name_H-M   'P 1'
#
loop_
_entity.id
_entity.type
_entity.pdbx_description
1 polymer ?
#
loop_
_entity_poly.entity_id
_entity_poly.type
_entity_poly.pdbx_seq_one_letter_code
_entity_poly.pdbx_strand_id
1 'polypeptide(L)'
;MASGEVTLKTWSSLIKDFETAYLRRADWEVKENANTNFSYSNFRSYLFEKLVKRPEVLREYLPPRAVELHFRGDIHIHKLPDSLWIPYCIGWSYRRILELGLKTPGVVSRPARHFDTAVSHLANFFFMGAQEFTGAQATSAFDLYAAPFIKRDGLSYERVKQVLQGMLFELNYPARAGYQSPFTNITLVLDTSKEMLRGEAIVGGRAAGQLGDYVDEALVVARALFELYLEGDALGQPFTFPIPTLMLTRSFDWSGRRWGELTDLIFQA
;
A
#
# COMPACT_ATOMS: atom_id res chain seq x y z
N MET A 1 -30.68 55.43 -33.44
CA MET A 1 -30.80 54.04 -32.96
C MET A 1 -29.39 53.47 -32.87
N ALA A 2 -28.80 53.50 -31.67
CA ALA A 2 -27.46 52.95 -31.43
C ALA A 2 -27.61 51.46 -31.12
N SER A 3 -27.14 50.60 -32.03
CA SER A 3 -27.03 49.17 -31.82
C SER A 3 -25.88 48.88 -30.86
N GLY A 4 -26.19 48.69 -29.57
CA GLY A 4 -25.23 48.18 -28.61
C GLY A 4 -24.95 46.71 -28.90
N GLU A 5 -23.80 46.42 -29.50
CA GLU A 5 -23.24 45.07 -29.50
C GLU A 5 -22.97 44.65 -28.06
N VAL A 6 -23.82 43.76 -27.54
CA VAL A 6 -23.55 43.05 -26.30
C VAL A 6 -22.41 42.09 -26.60
N THR A 7 -21.19 42.49 -26.23
CA THR A 7 -20.03 41.60 -26.25
C THR A 7 -20.32 40.47 -25.25
N LEU A 8 -20.71 39.30 -25.76
CA LEU A 8 -20.83 38.10 -24.93
C LEU A 8 -19.43 37.81 -24.37
N LYS A 9 -19.20 38.15 -23.10
CA LYS A 9 -18.03 37.66 -22.36
C LYS A 9 -18.05 36.14 -22.46
N THR A 10 -17.11 35.58 -23.23
CA THR A 10 -16.79 34.16 -23.20
C THR A 10 -16.31 33.85 -21.79
N TRP A 11 -17.18 33.29 -20.97
CA TRP A 11 -16.81 32.73 -19.69
C TRP A 11 -15.92 31.50 -19.96
N SER A 12 -14.60 31.67 -19.98
CA SER A 12 -13.68 30.54 -19.94
C SER A 12 -13.74 29.97 -18.53
N SER A 13 -14.44 28.86 -18.37
CA SER A 13 -14.46 28.13 -17.11
C SER A 13 -13.09 27.49 -16.93
N LEU A 14 -12.35 27.92 -15.90
CA LEU A 14 -11.06 27.33 -15.53
C LEU A 14 -11.14 25.80 -15.41
N ILE A 15 -12.26 25.29 -14.91
CA ILE A 15 -12.52 23.85 -14.81
C ILE A 15 -12.61 23.21 -16.20
N LYS A 16 -13.29 23.86 -17.15
CA LYS A 16 -13.43 23.38 -18.54
C LYS A 16 -12.08 23.38 -19.28
N ASP A 17 -11.22 24.33 -18.96
CA ASP A 17 -9.86 24.39 -19.51
C ASP A 17 -9.02 23.22 -18.99
N PHE A 18 -9.06 22.94 -17.68
CA PHE A 18 -8.38 21.77 -17.09
C PHE A 18 -8.96 20.43 -17.57
N GLU A 19 -10.27 20.33 -17.71
CA GLU A 19 -10.93 19.17 -18.31
C GLU A 19 -10.41 18.90 -19.73
N THR A 20 -10.38 19.94 -20.57
CA THR A 20 -9.89 19.83 -21.94
C THR A 20 -8.41 19.43 -21.97
N ALA A 21 -7.58 19.99 -21.09
CA ALA A 21 -6.16 19.64 -20.97
C ALA A 21 -5.95 18.18 -20.55
N TYR A 22 -6.70 17.70 -19.55
CA TYR A 22 -6.64 16.33 -19.07
C TYR A 22 -7.09 15.33 -20.15
N LEU A 23 -8.21 15.60 -20.82
CA LEU A 23 -8.73 14.75 -21.91
C LEU A 23 -7.76 14.64 -23.08
N ARG A 24 -7.06 15.74 -23.41
CA ARG A 24 -6.04 15.76 -24.48
C ARG A 24 -4.70 15.17 -24.04
N ARG A 25 -4.53 14.82 -22.76
CA ARG A 25 -3.24 14.43 -22.16
C ARG A 25 -2.13 15.43 -22.50
N ALA A 26 -2.49 16.71 -22.63
CA ALA A 26 -1.59 17.76 -23.09
C ALA A 26 -0.62 18.23 -21.98
N ASP A 27 -0.96 17.91 -20.73
CA ASP A 27 -0.19 18.30 -19.55
C ASP A 27 0.82 17.21 -19.17
N TRP A 28 2.07 17.61 -18.97
CA TRP A 28 3.15 16.70 -18.57
C TRP A 28 2.93 16.12 -17.17
N GLU A 29 2.19 16.80 -16.29
CA GLU A 29 1.87 16.32 -14.94
C GLU A 29 1.00 15.06 -14.95
N VAL A 30 0.29 14.77 -16.05
CA VAL A 30 -0.38 13.47 -16.26
C VAL A 30 0.63 12.30 -16.23
N LYS A 31 1.92 12.57 -16.40
CA LYS A 31 3.03 11.61 -16.30
C LYS A 31 3.88 11.78 -15.03
N GLU A 32 3.57 12.70 -14.12
CA GLU A 32 4.35 12.90 -12.88
C GLU A 32 4.35 11.64 -12.00
N ASN A 33 3.21 10.94 -11.98
CA ASN A 33 3.04 9.71 -11.22
C ASN A 33 2.77 8.53 -12.16
N ALA A 34 3.78 7.68 -12.33
CA ALA A 34 3.75 6.48 -13.18
C ALA A 34 2.65 5.47 -12.81
N ASN A 35 2.09 5.57 -11.60
CA ASN A 35 1.02 4.69 -11.12
C ASN A 35 -0.38 5.25 -11.39
N THR A 36 -0.52 6.43 -12.00
CA THR A 36 -1.84 7.00 -12.37
C THR A 36 -2.34 6.46 -13.70
N ASN A 37 -3.64 6.15 -13.75
CA ASN A 37 -4.31 5.77 -14.98
C ASN A 37 -5.34 6.84 -15.38
N PHE A 38 -5.54 6.99 -16.69
CA PHE A 38 -6.62 7.85 -17.20
C PHE A 38 -7.97 7.31 -16.72
N SER A 39 -8.60 8.05 -15.81
CA SER A 39 -9.86 7.68 -15.18
C SER A 39 -10.56 8.94 -14.65
N TYR A 40 -11.85 8.80 -14.28
CA TYR A 40 -12.57 9.86 -13.57
C TYR A 40 -11.98 10.14 -12.17
N SER A 41 -11.54 9.11 -11.45
CA SER A 41 -10.89 9.26 -10.13
C SER A 41 -9.60 10.08 -10.23
N ASN A 42 -8.78 9.80 -11.26
CA ASN A 42 -7.58 10.57 -11.53
C ASN A 42 -7.88 11.98 -12.04
N PHE A 43 -8.94 12.18 -12.84
CA PHE A 43 -9.39 13.53 -13.24
C PHE A 43 -9.71 14.42 -12.03
N ARG A 44 -10.40 13.87 -11.02
CA ARG A 44 -10.68 14.61 -9.77
C ARG A 44 -9.40 15.00 -9.05
N SER A 45 -8.43 14.09 -9.00
CA SER A 45 -7.12 14.33 -8.37
C SER A 45 -6.34 15.39 -9.13
N TYR A 46 -6.27 15.30 -10.46
CA TYR A 46 -5.67 16.30 -11.34
C TYR A 46 -6.28 17.69 -11.15
N LEU A 47 -7.61 17.78 -11.12
CA LEU A 47 -8.28 19.07 -10.88
C LEU A 47 -7.93 19.65 -9.51
N PHE A 48 -7.94 18.81 -8.46
CA PHE A 48 -7.54 19.23 -7.12
C PHE A 48 -6.10 19.74 -7.09
N GLU A 49 -5.17 19.00 -7.70
CA GLU A 49 -3.76 19.41 -7.81
C GLU A 49 -3.61 20.77 -8.51
N LYS A 50 -4.27 20.98 -9.66
CA LYS A 50 -4.19 22.25 -10.39
C LYS A 50 -4.79 23.43 -9.64
N LEU A 51 -5.81 23.19 -8.82
CA LEU A 51 -6.42 24.23 -8.01
C LEU A 51 -5.59 24.60 -6.78
N VAL A 52 -4.89 23.63 -6.18
CA VAL A 52 -4.17 23.83 -4.91
C VAL A 52 -2.66 24.09 -5.09
N LYS A 53 -1.98 23.45 -6.06
CA LYS A 53 -0.54 23.63 -6.34
C LYS A 53 -0.25 24.97 -7.04
N ARG A 54 -0.86 26.06 -6.58
CA ARG A 54 -0.62 27.43 -7.05
C ARG A 54 0.14 28.22 -5.98
N PRO A 55 1.15 29.03 -6.35
CA PRO A 55 1.95 29.77 -5.37
C PRO A 55 1.12 30.60 -4.39
N GLU A 56 0.04 31.23 -4.86
CA GLU A 56 -0.85 32.04 -4.05
C GLU A 56 -1.59 31.21 -2.98
N VAL A 57 -2.04 30.00 -3.32
CA VAL A 57 -2.73 29.10 -2.38
C VAL A 57 -1.74 28.47 -1.42
N LEU A 58 -0.61 27.97 -1.91
CA LEU A 58 0.40 27.31 -1.07
C LEU A 58 0.99 28.24 -0.02
N ARG A 59 1.06 29.55 -0.28
CA ARG A 59 1.52 30.58 0.68
C ARG A 59 0.58 30.77 1.87
N GLU A 60 -0.66 30.30 1.80
CA GLU A 60 -1.59 30.31 2.93
C GLU A 60 -1.25 29.22 3.95
N TYR A 61 -0.60 28.13 3.51
CA TYR A 61 -0.28 26.97 4.33
C TYR A 61 1.21 26.84 4.67
N LEU A 62 2.09 27.33 3.80
CA LEU A 62 3.54 27.14 3.89
C LEU A 62 4.28 28.48 3.93
N PRO A 63 5.48 28.55 4.53
CA PRO A 63 6.30 29.76 4.53
C PRO A 63 6.52 30.28 3.10
N PRO A 64 6.28 31.57 2.80
CA PRO A 64 6.38 32.09 1.44
C PRO A 64 7.71 31.84 0.75
N ARG A 65 8.82 31.85 1.52
CA ARG A 65 10.15 31.53 1.02
C ARG A 65 10.27 30.08 0.58
N ALA A 66 9.69 29.13 1.30
CA ALA A 66 9.72 27.71 0.94
C ALA A 66 8.94 27.48 -0.37
N VAL A 67 7.79 28.14 -0.54
CA VAL A 67 7.02 28.11 -1.78
C VAL A 67 7.82 28.66 -2.95
N GLU A 68 8.48 29.82 -2.79
CA GLU A 68 9.33 30.40 -3.84
C GLU A 68 10.47 29.45 -4.25
N LEU A 69 11.19 28.90 -3.28
CA LEU A 69 12.27 27.94 -3.53
C LEU A 69 11.76 26.68 -4.25
N HIS A 70 10.54 26.20 -3.91
CA HIS A 70 9.93 25.07 -4.58
C HIS A 70 9.64 25.32 -6.06
N PHE A 71 9.00 26.45 -6.39
CA PHE A 71 8.66 26.81 -7.78
C PHE A 71 9.87 27.21 -8.61
N ARG A 72 10.96 27.64 -7.98
CA ARG A 72 12.26 27.87 -8.64
C ARG A 72 13.05 26.59 -8.88
N GLY A 73 12.65 25.47 -8.28
CA GLY A 73 13.36 24.20 -8.33
C GLY A 73 14.58 24.13 -7.38
N ASP A 74 14.74 25.10 -6.48
CA ASP A 74 15.81 25.11 -5.48
C ASP A 74 15.59 24.02 -4.41
N ILE A 75 14.32 23.69 -4.12
CA ILE A 75 13.91 22.54 -3.29
C ILE A 75 12.71 21.82 -3.92
N HIS A 76 12.43 20.59 -3.49
CA HIS A 76 11.21 19.89 -3.86
C HIS A 76 10.40 19.53 -2.59
N ILE A 77 9.20 20.06 -2.47
CA ILE A 77 8.26 19.71 -1.40
C ILE A 77 7.43 18.53 -1.90
N HIS A 78 7.74 17.35 -1.38
CA HIS A 78 7.13 16.10 -1.82
C HIS A 78 5.63 16.06 -1.51
N LYS A 79 4.88 15.39 -2.40
CA LYS A 79 3.46 15.06 -2.19
C LYS A 79 2.55 16.27 -1.97
N LEU A 80 2.92 17.44 -2.50
CA LEU A 80 1.93 18.49 -2.68
C LEU A 80 0.84 18.01 -3.65
N PRO A 81 -0.42 18.45 -3.48
CA PRO A 81 -0.91 19.26 -2.37
C PRO A 81 -1.29 18.42 -1.13
N ASP A 82 -1.45 17.11 -1.25
CA ASP A 82 -2.03 16.27 -0.19
C ASP A 82 -1.28 16.34 1.15
N SER A 83 0.05 16.49 1.10
CA SER A 83 0.93 16.65 2.26
C SER A 83 0.65 17.89 3.12
N LEU A 84 -0.19 18.82 2.65
CA LEU A 84 -0.70 19.91 3.47
C LEU A 84 -1.65 19.43 4.57
N TRP A 85 -2.31 18.27 4.38
CA TRP A 85 -3.35 17.77 5.28
C TRP A 85 -3.10 16.37 5.81
N ILE A 86 -2.50 15.49 5.00
CA ILE A 86 -2.31 14.09 5.37
C ILE A 86 -0.82 13.69 5.39
N PRO A 87 -0.44 12.79 6.31
CA PRO A 87 0.95 12.34 6.46
C PRO A 87 1.50 11.60 5.24
N TYR A 88 2.81 11.38 5.25
CA TYR A 88 3.50 10.67 4.17
C TYR A 88 3.26 9.15 4.22
N CYS A 89 4.04 8.41 5.00
CA CYS A 89 3.99 6.95 5.06
C CYS A 89 4.02 6.46 6.50
N ILE A 90 3.69 5.18 6.71
CA ILE A 90 3.65 4.58 8.04
C ILE A 90 3.82 3.06 8.01
N GLY A 91 4.52 2.55 9.02
CA GLY A 91 4.59 1.13 9.35
C GLY A 91 3.64 0.78 10.49
N TRP A 92 2.76 -0.17 10.27
CA TRP A 92 1.71 -0.57 11.19
C TRP A 92 2.06 -1.84 11.95
N SER A 93 1.62 -1.91 13.21
CA SER A 93 1.73 -3.12 14.02
C SER A 93 0.64 -4.12 13.62
N TYR A 94 1.02 -5.20 12.91
CA TYR A 94 0.07 -6.25 12.58
C TYR A 94 -0.50 -6.92 13.84
N ARG A 95 0.35 -7.09 14.87
CA ARG A 95 -0.08 -7.50 16.23
C ARG A 95 -1.30 -6.71 16.71
N ARG A 96 -1.27 -5.37 16.64
CA ARG A 96 -2.39 -4.53 17.09
C ARG A 96 -3.66 -4.74 16.27
N ILE A 97 -3.54 -4.92 14.95
CA ILE A 97 -4.67 -5.25 14.08
C ILE A 97 -5.29 -6.59 14.50
N LEU A 98 -4.46 -7.59 14.80
CA LEU A 98 -4.91 -8.91 15.27
C LEU A 98 -5.48 -8.88 16.70
N GLU A 99 -5.05 -7.96 17.56
CA GLU A 99 -5.59 -7.76 18.91
C GLU A 99 -6.97 -7.08 18.89
N LEU A 100 -7.16 -6.10 18.00
CA LEU A 100 -8.31 -5.19 18.04
C LEU A 100 -9.40 -5.50 17.01
N GLY A 101 -9.07 -6.21 15.92
CA GLY A 101 -9.91 -6.27 14.74
C GLY A 101 -9.93 -4.94 13.97
N LEU A 102 -10.87 -4.77 13.05
CA LEU A 102 -11.03 -3.52 12.29
C LEU A 102 -12.21 -2.73 12.81
N LYS A 103 -11.99 -1.44 13.05
CA LYS A 103 -13.03 -0.50 13.48
C LYS A 103 -13.15 0.59 12.43
N THR A 104 -14.25 0.58 11.69
CA THR A 104 -14.56 1.60 10.68
C THR A 104 -15.86 2.32 11.06
N PRO A 105 -16.15 3.48 10.47
CA PRO A 105 -17.43 4.17 10.70
C PRO A 105 -18.68 3.33 10.37
N GLY A 106 -18.59 2.42 9.40
CA GLY A 106 -19.73 1.60 8.95
C GLY A 106 -19.77 0.19 9.53
N VAL A 107 -18.63 -0.50 9.55
CA VAL A 107 -18.52 -1.90 10.00
C VAL A 107 -17.41 -2.04 11.03
N VAL A 108 -17.68 -2.83 12.07
CA VAL A 108 -16.71 -3.21 13.10
C VAL A 108 -16.54 -4.72 13.08
N SER A 109 -15.33 -5.21 12.79
CA SER A 109 -14.99 -6.63 12.85
C SER A 109 -14.34 -6.97 14.20
N ARG A 110 -14.68 -8.16 14.73
CA ARG A 110 -13.96 -8.73 15.88
C ARG A 110 -12.57 -9.21 15.42
N PRO A 111 -11.60 -9.35 16.34
CA PRO A 111 -10.30 -9.95 16.03
C PRO A 111 -10.40 -11.25 15.23
N ALA A 112 -9.53 -11.38 14.22
CA ALA A 112 -9.53 -12.53 13.31
C ALA A 112 -9.28 -13.84 14.05
N ARG A 113 -10.00 -14.90 13.68
CA ARG A 113 -9.85 -16.26 14.25
C ARG A 113 -9.34 -17.30 13.25
N HIS A 114 -9.37 -16.96 11.97
CA HIS A 114 -8.98 -17.82 10.86
C HIS A 114 -8.02 -17.09 9.93
N PHE A 115 -7.18 -17.85 9.23
CA PHE A 115 -6.09 -17.33 8.40
C PHE A 115 -6.57 -16.33 7.33
N ASP A 116 -7.63 -16.68 6.61
CA ASP A 116 -8.24 -15.85 5.57
C ASP A 116 -8.72 -14.49 6.13
N THR A 117 -9.33 -14.51 7.30
CA THR A 117 -9.82 -13.31 7.98
C THR A 117 -8.65 -12.44 8.46
N ALA A 118 -7.56 -13.04 8.93
CA ALA A 118 -6.37 -12.30 9.37
C ALA A 118 -5.71 -11.56 8.18
N VAL A 119 -5.53 -12.27 7.07
CA VAL A 119 -4.99 -11.72 5.82
C VAL A 119 -5.91 -10.64 5.26
N SER A 120 -7.22 -10.89 5.21
CA SER A 120 -8.22 -9.92 4.75
C SER A 120 -8.27 -8.67 5.63
N HIS A 121 -8.11 -8.81 6.96
CA HIS A 121 -8.03 -7.66 7.86
C HIS A 121 -6.83 -6.77 7.53
N LEU A 122 -5.66 -7.35 7.27
CA LEU A 122 -4.48 -6.57 6.90
C LEU A 122 -4.67 -5.86 5.55
N ALA A 123 -5.18 -6.57 4.54
CA ALA A 123 -5.43 -6.00 3.21
C ALA A 123 -6.42 -4.82 3.28
N ASN A 124 -7.57 -5.01 3.95
CA ASN A 124 -8.54 -3.95 4.17
C ASN A 124 -7.95 -2.78 4.97
N PHE A 125 -7.12 -3.07 5.97
CA PHE A 125 -6.45 -2.03 6.73
C PHE A 125 -5.50 -1.19 5.87
N PHE A 126 -4.75 -1.81 4.97
CA PHE A 126 -3.94 -1.09 3.99
C PHE A 126 -4.77 -0.22 3.05
N PHE A 127 -5.92 -0.69 2.56
CA PHE A 127 -6.80 0.14 1.74
C PHE A 127 -7.30 1.36 2.48
N MET A 128 -7.74 1.19 3.74
CA MET A 128 -8.19 2.31 4.57
C MET A 128 -7.04 3.30 4.83
N GLY A 129 -5.87 2.81 5.23
CA GLY A 129 -4.69 3.64 5.46
C GLY A 129 -4.25 4.39 4.20
N ALA A 130 -4.32 3.76 3.02
CA ALA A 130 -3.92 4.38 1.75
C ALA A 130 -4.79 5.58 1.32
N GLN A 131 -5.98 5.76 1.91
CA GLN A 131 -6.81 6.97 1.68
C GLN A 131 -6.39 8.14 2.57
N GLU A 132 -5.75 7.86 3.71
CA GLU A 132 -5.39 8.85 4.74
C GLU A 132 -3.88 9.16 4.78
N PHE A 133 -3.12 8.60 3.83
CA PHE A 133 -1.67 8.75 3.70
C PHE A 133 -1.28 8.90 2.24
N THR A 134 -0.28 9.72 1.96
CA THR A 134 0.17 10.00 0.58
C THR A 134 1.18 8.96 0.04
N GLY A 135 1.79 8.19 0.93
CA GLY A 135 2.84 7.20 0.66
C GLY A 135 2.52 5.80 1.16
N ALA A 136 3.58 5.01 1.35
CA ALA A 136 3.48 3.58 1.59
C ALA A 136 2.84 3.20 2.93
N GLN A 137 2.11 2.09 2.91
CA GLN A 137 1.55 1.40 4.08
C GLN A 137 2.32 0.10 4.29
N ALA A 138 3.01 -0.03 5.41
CA ALA A 138 3.87 -1.19 5.65
C ALA A 138 3.43 -1.99 6.87
N THR A 139 3.77 -3.27 6.92
CA THR A 139 3.83 -4.02 8.17
C THR A 139 5.03 -4.95 8.22
N SER A 140 5.41 -5.37 9.42
CA SER A 140 6.56 -6.23 9.67
C SER A 140 6.15 -7.58 10.24
N ALA A 141 6.98 -8.60 10.00
CA ALA A 141 6.77 -9.96 10.47
C ALA A 141 5.43 -10.56 10.00
N PHE A 142 5.03 -10.28 8.75
CA PHE A 142 3.76 -10.76 8.21
C PHE A 142 3.65 -12.29 8.26
N ASP A 143 4.71 -12.97 7.84
CA ASP A 143 4.89 -14.41 7.91
C ASP A 143 4.68 -14.96 9.32
N LEU A 144 5.38 -14.40 10.31
CA LEU A 144 5.29 -14.87 11.70
C LEU A 144 3.92 -14.58 12.34
N TYR A 145 3.27 -13.47 12.01
CA TYR A 145 1.94 -13.16 12.55
C TYR A 145 0.82 -13.93 11.86
N ALA A 146 1.01 -14.36 10.61
CA ALA A 146 0.04 -15.18 9.89
C ALA A 146 0.18 -16.69 10.22
N ALA A 147 1.39 -17.14 10.55
CA ALA A 147 1.73 -18.53 10.85
C ALA A 147 0.87 -19.22 11.94
N PRO A 148 0.51 -18.58 13.07
CA PRO A 148 -0.32 -19.21 14.11
C PRO A 148 -1.69 -19.66 13.63
N PHE A 149 -2.25 -18.97 12.63
CA PHE A 149 -3.56 -19.32 12.06
C PHE A 149 -3.47 -20.58 11.21
N ILE A 150 -2.37 -20.77 10.48
CA ILE A 150 -2.13 -21.97 9.65
C ILE A 150 -2.10 -23.22 10.52
N LYS A 151 -1.32 -23.18 11.61
CA LYS A 151 -1.21 -24.30 12.56
C LYS A 151 -2.54 -24.62 13.22
N ARG A 152 -3.24 -23.58 13.68
CA ARG A 152 -4.53 -23.70 14.36
C ARG A 152 -5.60 -24.29 13.47
N ASP A 153 -5.72 -23.78 12.24
CA ASP A 153 -6.76 -24.19 11.31
C ASP A 153 -6.40 -25.50 10.57
N GLY A 154 -5.16 -26.00 10.72
CA GLY A 154 -4.69 -27.22 10.07
C GLY A 154 -4.67 -27.10 8.55
N LEU A 155 -4.27 -25.93 8.03
CA LEU A 155 -4.40 -25.62 6.61
C LEU A 155 -3.39 -26.39 5.76
N SER A 156 -3.87 -26.86 4.60
CA SER A 156 -2.99 -27.36 3.55
C SER A 156 -2.24 -26.21 2.87
N TYR A 157 -1.12 -26.55 2.22
CA TYR A 157 -0.32 -25.59 1.46
C TYR A 157 -1.15 -24.86 0.39
N GLU A 158 -1.98 -25.60 -0.33
CA GLU A 158 -2.84 -25.08 -1.40
C GLU A 158 -3.82 -24.05 -0.85
N ARG A 159 -4.37 -24.27 0.36
CA ARG A 159 -5.28 -23.32 0.97
C ARG A 159 -4.55 -22.04 1.39
N VAL A 160 -3.33 -22.16 1.93
CA VAL A 160 -2.50 -21.00 2.29
C VAL A 160 -2.18 -20.19 1.04
N LYS A 161 -1.68 -20.84 -0.02
CA LYS A 161 -1.34 -20.21 -1.29
C LYS A 161 -2.56 -19.53 -1.93
N GLN A 162 -3.73 -20.16 -1.92
CA GLN A 162 -4.95 -19.58 -2.48
C GLN A 162 -5.38 -18.28 -1.77
N VAL A 163 -5.28 -18.23 -0.44
CA VAL A 163 -5.63 -17.03 0.33
C VAL A 163 -4.63 -15.90 0.08
N LEU A 164 -3.34 -16.23 0.04
CA LEU A 164 -2.29 -15.25 -0.26
C LEU A 164 -2.36 -14.74 -1.70
N GLN A 165 -2.72 -15.60 -2.65
CA GLN A 165 -2.99 -15.20 -4.03
C GLN A 165 -4.13 -14.16 -4.07
N GLY A 166 -5.22 -14.40 -3.35
CA GLY A 166 -6.31 -13.43 -3.22
C GLY A 166 -5.83 -12.07 -2.72
N MET A 167 -4.99 -12.06 -1.67
CA MET A 167 -4.39 -10.83 -1.14
C MET A 167 -3.54 -10.10 -2.19
N LEU A 168 -2.72 -10.81 -2.97
CA LEU A 168 -1.90 -10.20 -4.02
C LEU A 168 -2.78 -9.53 -5.08
N PHE A 169 -3.80 -10.22 -5.58
CA PHE A 169 -4.73 -9.61 -6.56
C PHE A 169 -5.44 -8.39 -5.98
N GLU A 170 -6.00 -8.50 -4.77
CA GLU A 170 -6.65 -7.39 -4.09
C GLU A 170 -5.73 -6.17 -4.04
N LEU A 171 -4.53 -6.32 -3.47
CA LEU A 171 -3.58 -5.21 -3.30
C LEU A 171 -2.99 -4.64 -4.60
N ASN A 172 -3.20 -5.30 -5.75
CA ASN A 172 -2.82 -4.77 -7.05
C ASN A 172 -3.99 -4.18 -7.84
N TYR A 173 -5.24 -4.31 -7.39
CA TYR A 173 -6.36 -3.61 -8.03
C TYR A 173 -6.39 -2.11 -7.69
N PRO A 174 -6.84 -1.25 -8.62
CA PRO A 174 -6.77 0.20 -8.48
C PRO A 174 -7.89 0.76 -7.59
N ALA A 175 -7.82 0.55 -6.28
CA ALA A 175 -8.84 0.97 -5.31
C ALA A 175 -8.52 2.27 -4.54
N ARG A 176 -7.37 2.90 -4.80
CA ARG A 176 -6.97 4.19 -4.20
C ARG A 176 -7.44 5.38 -5.05
N ALA A 177 -7.59 6.55 -4.43
CA ALA A 177 -7.71 7.82 -5.14
C ALA A 177 -6.65 7.94 -6.25
N GLY A 178 -7.05 8.46 -7.41
CA GLY A 178 -6.20 8.47 -8.61
C GLY A 178 -6.26 7.18 -9.45
N TYR A 179 -7.13 6.22 -9.09
CA TYR A 179 -7.23 4.91 -9.76
C TYR A 179 -5.91 4.15 -9.76
N GLN A 180 -5.31 4.11 -8.55
CA GLN A 180 -4.03 3.47 -8.27
C GLN A 180 -4.23 2.30 -7.32
N SER A 181 -3.32 1.33 -7.38
CA SER A 181 -3.21 0.32 -6.34
C SER A 181 -2.59 0.94 -5.08
N PRO A 182 -2.95 0.46 -3.87
CA PRO A 182 -2.35 0.96 -2.65
C PRO A 182 -0.85 0.61 -2.60
N PHE A 183 0.00 1.60 -2.33
CA PHE A 183 1.42 1.34 -2.13
C PHE A 183 1.59 0.60 -0.79
N THR A 184 1.84 -0.70 -0.87
CA THR A 184 1.97 -1.57 0.31
C THR A 184 3.30 -2.29 0.38
N ASN A 185 3.77 -2.55 1.59
CA ASN A 185 5.00 -3.31 1.87
C ASN A 185 4.75 -4.33 2.98
N ILE A 186 5.29 -5.53 2.83
CA ILE A 186 5.33 -6.54 3.90
C ILE A 186 6.77 -6.97 4.17
N THR A 187 7.16 -7.04 5.44
CA THR A 187 8.44 -7.64 5.82
C THR A 187 8.26 -9.09 6.23
N LEU A 188 9.06 -9.98 5.64
CA LEU A 188 9.20 -11.38 6.01
C LEU A 188 10.46 -11.55 6.85
N VAL A 189 10.34 -12.21 8.00
CA VAL A 189 11.39 -12.28 9.03
C VAL A 189 11.97 -13.69 9.15
N LEU A 190 11.17 -14.72 8.95
CA LEU A 190 11.52 -16.12 9.18
C LEU A 190 12.09 -16.30 10.60
N ASP A 191 13.16 -17.07 10.77
CA ASP A 191 13.86 -17.26 12.04
C ASP A 191 15.07 -16.31 12.23
N THR A 192 15.16 -15.23 11.44
CA THR A 192 16.37 -14.39 11.40
C THR A 192 16.53 -13.44 12.59
N SER A 193 15.44 -13.14 13.32
CA SER A 193 15.42 -12.20 14.45
C SER A 193 14.96 -12.85 15.75
N LYS A 194 15.91 -13.16 16.64
CA LYS A 194 15.63 -13.73 17.98
C LYS A 194 14.77 -12.84 18.87
N GLU A 195 14.76 -11.53 18.63
CA GLU A 195 13.89 -10.61 19.36
C GLU A 195 12.44 -10.78 18.91
N MET A 196 12.20 -10.78 17.60
CA MET A 196 10.85 -10.98 17.06
C MET A 196 10.29 -12.36 17.39
N LEU A 197 11.11 -13.42 17.33
CA LEU A 197 10.66 -14.77 17.69
C LEU A 197 10.16 -14.88 19.14
N ARG A 198 10.67 -14.05 20.06
CA ARG A 198 10.20 -13.99 21.47
C ARG A 198 8.91 -13.18 21.63
N GLY A 199 8.47 -12.48 20.58
CA GLY A 199 7.23 -11.72 20.58
C GLY A 199 6.00 -12.60 20.69
N GLU A 200 4.89 -12.03 21.16
CA GLU A 200 3.63 -12.75 21.30
C GLU A 200 2.95 -12.94 19.93
N ALA A 201 2.61 -14.18 19.61
CA ALA A 201 1.66 -14.53 18.56
C ALA A 201 0.24 -14.19 19.03
N ILE A 202 -0.59 -13.66 18.14
CA ILE A 202 -1.97 -13.23 18.45
C ILE A 202 -2.97 -13.96 17.55
N VAL A 203 -3.97 -14.60 18.17
CA VAL A 203 -5.10 -15.22 17.45
C VAL A 203 -6.39 -14.92 18.20
N GLY A 204 -7.42 -14.48 17.48
CA GLY A 204 -8.72 -14.17 18.09
C GLY A 204 -8.66 -13.05 19.14
N GLY A 205 -7.68 -12.15 19.02
CA GLY A 205 -7.48 -11.03 19.93
C GLY A 205 -6.72 -11.38 21.22
N ARG A 206 -6.11 -12.56 21.30
CA ARG A 206 -5.41 -13.05 22.51
C ARG A 206 -4.06 -13.66 22.16
N ALA A 207 -3.16 -13.66 23.14
CA ALA A 207 -1.89 -14.36 23.04
C ALA A 207 -2.12 -15.86 22.74
N ALA A 208 -1.38 -16.38 21.77
CA ALA A 208 -1.48 -17.76 21.31
C ALA A 208 -0.17 -18.55 21.48
N GLY A 209 0.90 -17.92 21.97
CA GLY A 209 2.24 -18.49 22.07
C GLY A 209 3.29 -17.44 21.72
N GLN A 210 4.53 -17.87 21.49
CA GLN A 210 5.56 -17.02 20.92
C GLN A 210 5.58 -17.16 19.40
N LEU A 211 5.97 -16.10 18.68
CA LEU A 211 6.11 -16.15 17.23
C LEU A 211 7.08 -17.26 16.77
N GLY A 212 8.12 -17.54 17.57
CA GLY A 212 9.07 -18.62 17.32
C GLY A 212 8.50 -20.03 17.38
N ASP A 213 7.32 -20.23 17.94
CA ASP A 213 6.67 -21.55 18.00
C ASP A 213 6.02 -21.97 16.65
N TYR A 214 6.06 -21.07 15.66
CA TYR A 214 5.37 -21.17 14.38
C TYR A 214 6.29 -20.94 13.16
N VAL A 215 7.60 -21.15 13.32
CA VAL A 215 8.58 -20.91 12.23
C VAL A 215 8.27 -21.79 11.02
N ASP A 216 7.88 -23.05 11.22
CA ASP A 216 7.57 -23.97 10.12
C ASP A 216 6.40 -23.44 9.27
N GLU A 217 5.35 -22.93 9.91
CA GLU A 217 4.21 -22.33 9.21
C GLU A 217 4.57 -20.96 8.59
N ALA A 218 5.51 -20.21 9.17
CA ALA A 218 6.03 -18.97 8.57
C ALA A 218 6.82 -19.24 7.29
N LEU A 219 7.60 -20.34 7.24
CA LEU A 219 8.29 -20.79 6.02
C LEU A 219 7.28 -21.17 4.92
N VAL A 220 6.13 -21.74 5.29
CA VAL A 220 5.02 -22.02 4.36
C VAL A 220 4.46 -20.73 3.76
N VAL A 221 4.23 -19.68 4.57
CA VAL A 221 3.78 -18.37 4.09
C VAL A 221 4.79 -17.77 3.12
N ALA A 222 6.07 -17.77 3.48
CA ALA A 222 7.13 -17.20 2.64
C ALA A 222 7.26 -17.94 1.31
N ARG A 223 7.26 -19.28 1.32
CA ARG A 223 7.28 -20.10 0.10
C ARG A 223 6.11 -19.78 -0.83
N ALA A 224 4.90 -19.77 -0.29
CA ALA A 224 3.70 -19.47 -1.06
C ALA A 224 3.75 -18.07 -1.69
N LEU A 225 4.24 -17.06 -0.96
CA LEU A 225 4.41 -15.71 -1.49
C LEU A 225 5.42 -15.66 -2.64
N PHE A 226 6.62 -16.24 -2.47
CA PHE A 226 7.65 -16.19 -3.52
C PHE A 226 7.25 -16.98 -4.77
N GLU A 227 6.60 -18.13 -4.63
CA GLU A 227 6.03 -18.84 -5.78
C GLU A 227 4.99 -17.98 -6.51
N LEU A 228 4.11 -17.29 -5.79
CA LEU A 228 3.12 -16.40 -6.41
C LEU A 228 3.73 -15.17 -7.08
N TYR A 229 4.81 -14.61 -6.52
CA TYR A 229 5.54 -13.51 -7.15
C TYR A 229 6.19 -13.95 -8.48
N LEU A 230 6.73 -15.18 -8.53
CA LEU A 230 7.27 -15.78 -9.76
C LEU A 230 6.20 -16.12 -10.79
N GLU A 231 5.05 -16.64 -10.34
CA GLU A 231 3.92 -16.99 -11.22
C GLU A 231 3.32 -15.75 -11.88
N GLY A 232 3.19 -14.66 -11.13
CA GLY A 232 2.58 -13.43 -11.62
C GLY A 232 1.07 -13.53 -11.83
N ASP A 233 0.53 -12.60 -12.60
CA ASP A 233 -0.89 -12.55 -12.95
C ASP A 233 -1.26 -13.53 -14.08
N ALA A 234 -2.48 -13.43 -14.61
CA ALA A 234 -2.96 -14.30 -15.69
C ALA A 234 -2.13 -14.22 -17.00
N LEU A 235 -1.30 -13.19 -17.15
CA LEU A 235 -0.37 -13.00 -18.27
C LEU A 235 1.09 -13.27 -17.87
N GLY A 236 1.35 -13.70 -16.64
CA GLY A 236 2.69 -13.88 -16.07
C GLY A 236 3.38 -12.56 -15.72
N GLN A 237 2.63 -11.46 -15.57
CA GLN A 237 3.21 -10.18 -15.15
C GLN A 237 3.46 -10.17 -13.64
N PRO A 238 4.58 -9.61 -13.17
CA PRO A 238 4.88 -9.58 -11.75
C PRO A 238 3.90 -8.69 -10.98
N PHE A 239 3.49 -9.13 -9.79
CA PHE A 239 2.76 -8.28 -8.87
C PHE A 239 3.67 -7.16 -8.36
N THR A 240 3.17 -5.93 -8.36
CA THR A 240 3.91 -4.78 -7.82
C THR A 240 3.78 -4.70 -6.29
N PHE A 241 2.62 -5.11 -5.76
CA PHE A 241 2.29 -5.00 -4.35
C PHE A 241 1.82 -6.33 -3.72
N PRO A 242 1.91 -6.47 -2.39
CA PRO A 242 2.76 -5.67 -1.53
C PRO A 242 4.23 -5.94 -1.88
N ILE A 243 5.09 -4.95 -1.75
CA ILE A 243 6.53 -5.15 -1.99
C ILE A 243 7.06 -6.05 -0.85
N PRO A 244 7.64 -7.22 -1.16
CA PRO A 244 8.25 -8.08 -0.16
C PRO A 244 9.59 -7.48 0.28
N THR A 245 9.84 -7.45 1.59
CA THR A 245 11.14 -7.11 2.17
C THR A 245 11.60 -8.24 3.04
N LEU A 246 12.83 -8.71 2.84
CA LEU A 246 13.43 -9.75 3.67
C LEU A 246 14.39 -9.14 4.68
N MET A 247 14.33 -9.65 5.91
CA MET A 247 15.31 -9.28 6.93
C MET A 247 16.59 -10.11 6.78
N LEU A 248 17.68 -9.46 6.37
CA LEU A 248 19.00 -10.08 6.31
C LEU A 248 19.73 -9.87 7.64
N THR A 249 20.02 -10.96 8.35
CA THR A 249 20.83 -10.95 9.57
C THR A 249 21.95 -11.99 9.48
N ARG A 250 22.81 -12.06 10.50
CA ARG A 250 23.79 -13.17 10.62
C ARG A 250 23.13 -14.54 10.71
N SER A 251 21.85 -14.59 11.04
CA SER A 251 21.03 -15.80 11.12
C SER A 251 20.25 -16.06 9.84
N PHE A 252 20.57 -15.43 8.70
CA PHE A 252 19.98 -15.79 7.41
C PHE A 252 20.53 -17.14 6.93
N ASP A 253 19.69 -18.01 6.35
CA ASP A 253 20.16 -19.30 5.84
C ASP A 253 20.74 -19.14 4.43
N TRP A 254 22.06 -18.96 4.35
CA TRP A 254 22.77 -18.89 3.06
C TRP A 254 22.99 -20.26 2.40
N SER A 255 22.72 -21.35 3.12
CA SER A 255 23.12 -22.71 2.71
C SER A 255 21.95 -23.63 2.36
N GLY A 256 20.71 -23.19 2.57
CA GLY A 256 19.53 -24.04 2.44
C GLY A 256 19.41 -25.15 3.49
N ARG A 257 20.28 -25.20 4.51
CA ARG A 257 20.27 -26.29 5.51
C ARG A 257 19.12 -26.20 6.50
N ARG A 258 18.53 -25.02 6.67
CA ARG A 258 17.40 -24.77 7.58
C ARG A 258 16.10 -24.55 6.81
N TRP A 259 16.12 -23.74 5.76
CA TRP A 259 14.91 -23.40 5.01
C TRP A 259 14.73 -24.26 3.75
N GLY A 260 15.68 -25.15 3.45
CA GLY A 260 15.67 -25.96 2.23
C GLY A 260 15.67 -25.09 0.98
N GLU A 261 14.89 -25.54 0.00
CA GLU A 261 14.70 -24.88 -1.30
C GLU A 261 14.13 -23.46 -1.21
N LEU A 262 13.54 -23.06 -0.07
CA LEU A 262 13.08 -21.67 0.10
C LEU A 262 14.25 -20.69 -0.02
N THR A 263 15.46 -21.09 0.38
CA THR A 263 16.65 -20.24 0.24
C THR A 263 16.91 -19.88 -1.21
N ASP A 264 16.86 -20.87 -2.11
CA ASP A 264 17.08 -20.64 -3.54
C ASP A 264 15.91 -19.88 -4.16
N LEU A 265 14.67 -20.21 -3.75
CA LEU A 265 13.46 -19.55 -4.21
C LEU A 265 13.47 -18.04 -3.92
N ILE A 266 13.99 -17.62 -2.75
CA ILE A 266 14.12 -16.21 -2.37
C ILE A 266 14.95 -15.40 -3.38
N PHE A 267 15.99 -16.00 -3.97
CA PHE A 267 16.87 -15.32 -4.93
C PHE A 267 16.40 -15.45 -6.38
N GLN A 268 15.42 -16.32 -6.65
CA GLN A 268 14.79 -16.45 -7.95
C GLN A 268 13.64 -15.45 -8.14
N ALA A 269 12.87 -15.21 -7.07
CA ALA A 269 11.66 -14.40 -7.05
C ALA A 269 11.89 -12.89 -7.09
#